data_AF-A0A522RAH3-F1
#
_entry.id   AF-A0A522RAH3-F1
#
_cell.length_a   1.000
_cell.length_b   1.000
_cell.length_c   1.000
_cell.angle_alpha   90.00
_cell.angle_beta   90.00
_cell.angle_gamma   90.00
#
_symmetry.space_group_name_H-M   'P 1'
#
loop_
_entity.id
_entity.type
_entity.pdbx_description
1 polymer ?
#
loop_
_entity_poly.entity_id
_entity_poly.type
_entity_poly.pdbx_seq_one_letter_code
_entity_poly.pdbx_strand_id
1 'polypeptide(L)'
;MRELPARDRALRALAEGARPTLELLSDVSGRSYDRLKATAEREGWALDRFAPDEIAERIRAVTEPLLTHVEALGRKALEEGGRVEKGEIEAIIGIIRSLEKIGEIMRTGVEVPAAKENQIGQDEDMAATLDRINGRMVELARELAAQMVAEECRAGRCLARQWGVGR
;
A
#
# COMPACT_ATOMS: atom_id res chain seq x y z
N MET A 1 40.90 32.61 -12.99
CA MET A 1 40.21 31.59 -12.16
C MET A 1 41.00 30.30 -12.30
N ARG A 2 41.56 29.74 -11.22
CA ARG A 2 42.19 28.41 -11.29
C ARG A 2 41.06 27.39 -11.34
N GLU A 3 40.99 26.60 -12.41
CA GLU A 3 40.08 25.46 -12.48
C GLU A 3 40.47 24.47 -11.36
N LEU A 4 39.50 24.12 -10.52
CA LEU A 4 39.67 23.05 -9.56
C LEU A 4 39.74 21.71 -10.31
N PRO A 5 40.64 20.78 -9.92
CA PRO A 5 40.66 19.42 -10.44
C PRO A 5 39.25 18.81 -10.42
N ALA A 6 38.90 17.98 -11.42
CA ALA A 6 37.57 17.38 -11.55
C ALA A 6 37.12 16.69 -10.25
N ARG A 7 38.04 16.01 -9.57
CA ARG A 7 37.84 15.40 -8.25
C ARG A 7 37.41 16.39 -7.17
N ASP A 8 38.04 17.55 -7.09
CA ASP A 8 37.74 18.56 -6.06
C ASP A 8 36.38 19.23 -6.32
N ARG A 9 36.02 19.42 -7.60
CA ARG A 9 34.67 19.88 -7.98
C ARG A 9 33.60 18.85 -7.63
N ALA A 10 33.85 17.58 -7.91
CA ALA A 10 32.92 16.50 -7.61
C ALA A 10 32.75 16.29 -6.10
N LEU A 11 33.84 16.33 -5.31
CA LEU A 11 33.79 16.29 -3.85
C LEU A 11 33.00 17.47 -3.27
N ARG A 12 33.24 18.68 -3.78
CA ARG A 12 32.50 19.87 -3.37
C ARG A 12 31.02 19.75 -3.69
N ALA A 13 30.66 19.30 -4.90
CA ALA A 13 29.27 19.11 -5.29
C ALA A 13 28.56 18.12 -4.35
N LEU A 14 29.18 16.97 -4.04
CA LEU A 14 28.64 16.01 -3.08
C LEU A 14 28.50 16.60 -1.67
N ALA A 15 29.49 17.38 -1.21
CA ALA A 15 29.45 18.03 0.10
C ALA A 15 28.37 19.13 0.21
N GLU A 16 28.09 19.82 -0.90
CA GLU A 16 27.03 20.84 -1.01
C GLU A 16 25.63 20.22 -1.23
N GLY A 17 25.52 18.88 -1.21
CA GLY A 17 24.25 18.17 -1.29
C GLY A 17 23.77 17.86 -2.71
N ALA A 18 24.64 18.00 -3.73
CA ALA A 18 24.32 17.50 -5.06
C ALA A 18 24.08 15.98 -5.01
N ARG A 19 23.13 15.51 -5.82
CA ARG A 19 22.81 14.09 -5.88
C ARG A 19 24.02 13.27 -6.37
N PRO A 20 24.30 12.11 -5.76
CA PRO A 20 25.38 11.24 -6.23
C PRO A 20 25.03 10.64 -7.59
N THR A 21 25.76 11.04 -8.64
CA THR A 21 25.68 10.40 -9.95
C THR A 21 26.92 9.53 -10.20
N LEU A 22 26.82 8.59 -11.15
CA LEU A 22 27.97 7.73 -11.51
C LEU A 22 29.17 8.53 -12.01
N GLU A 23 28.93 9.67 -12.67
CA GLU A 23 29.97 10.59 -13.13
C GLU A 23 30.68 11.27 -11.95
N LEU A 24 29.92 11.78 -10.97
CA LEU A 24 30.49 12.36 -9.74
C LEU A 24 31.28 11.31 -8.95
N LEU A 25 30.76 10.09 -8.84
CA LEU A 25 31.44 9.00 -8.15
C LEU A 25 32.70 8.55 -8.90
N SER A 26 32.69 8.56 -10.24
CA SER A 26 33.87 8.32 -11.09
C SER A 26 34.95 9.36 -10.81
N ASP A 27 34.58 10.64 -10.83
CA ASP A 27 35.50 11.77 -10.61
C ASP A 27 36.08 11.78 -9.19
N VAL A 28 35.30 11.41 -8.18
CA VAL A 28 35.77 11.34 -6.78
C VAL A 28 36.65 10.11 -6.53
N SER A 29 36.25 8.95 -7.06
CA SER A 29 36.92 7.67 -6.80
C SER A 29 38.10 7.38 -7.72
N GLY A 30 38.22 8.10 -8.84
CA GLY A 30 39.20 7.83 -9.89
C GLY A 30 38.97 6.49 -10.61
N ARG A 31 37.80 5.88 -10.45
CA ARG A 31 37.43 4.62 -11.13
C ARG A 31 36.72 4.93 -12.44
N SER A 32 36.85 4.05 -13.43
CA SER A 32 36.14 4.24 -14.69
C SER A 32 34.62 4.16 -14.50
N TYR A 33 33.90 5.02 -15.20
CA TYR A 33 32.45 5.04 -15.27
C TYR A 33 31.86 3.66 -15.56
N ASP A 34 32.35 2.96 -16.58
CA ASP A 34 31.82 1.64 -16.99
C ASP A 34 31.96 0.59 -15.89
N ARG A 35 33.04 0.63 -15.09
CA ARG A 35 33.21 -0.28 -13.95
C ARG A 35 32.25 0.05 -12.82
N LEU A 36 32.04 1.34 -12.54
CA LEU A 36 31.08 1.78 -11.53
C LEU A 36 29.65 1.43 -11.95
N LYS A 37 29.30 1.61 -13.23
CA LYS A 37 28.00 1.23 -13.79
C LYS A 37 27.76 -0.27 -13.65
N ALA A 38 28.69 -1.12 -14.09
CA ALA A 38 28.56 -2.57 -13.96
C ALA A 38 28.46 -3.03 -12.50
N THR A 39 29.17 -2.35 -11.59
CA THR A 39 29.10 -2.62 -10.14
C THR A 39 27.74 -2.19 -9.57
N ALA A 40 27.27 -0.99 -9.91
CA ALA A 40 26.00 -0.44 -9.49
C ALA A 40 24.82 -1.31 -9.96
N GLU A 41 24.85 -1.79 -11.20
CA GLU A 41 23.84 -2.71 -11.74
C GLU A 41 23.88 -4.07 -11.01
N ARG A 42 25.07 -4.63 -10.80
CA ARG A 42 25.23 -5.93 -10.12
C ARG A 42 24.79 -5.89 -8.65
N GLU A 43 25.05 -4.77 -7.98
CA GLU A 43 24.77 -4.59 -6.55
C GLU A 43 23.45 -3.85 -6.29
N GLY A 44 22.71 -3.49 -7.34
CA GLY A 44 21.40 -2.84 -7.24
C GLY A 44 21.45 -1.46 -6.58
N TRP A 45 22.51 -0.68 -6.85
CA TRP A 45 22.63 0.67 -6.29
C TRP A 45 21.48 1.54 -6.78
N ALA A 46 20.86 2.26 -5.84
CA ALA A 46 19.71 3.08 -6.14
C ALA A 46 20.06 4.57 -6.18
N LEU A 47 20.87 4.94 -7.18
CA LEU A 47 21.29 6.32 -7.39
C LEU A 47 20.15 7.23 -7.89
N ASP A 48 19.14 6.62 -8.53
CA ASP A 48 17.94 7.31 -9.06
C ASP A 48 16.75 7.32 -8.09
N ARG A 49 16.91 6.80 -6.87
CA ARG A 49 15.85 6.93 -5.86
C ARG A 49 15.75 8.40 -5.46
N PHE A 50 14.68 9.04 -5.91
CA PHE A 50 14.24 10.33 -5.38
C PHE A 50 14.12 10.20 -3.86
N ALA A 51 14.55 11.23 -3.14
CA ALA A 51 14.21 11.32 -1.72
C ALA A 51 12.67 11.28 -1.61
N PRO A 52 12.12 10.58 -0.60
CA PRO A 52 10.66 10.51 -0.41
C PRO A 52 9.98 11.88 -0.47
N ASP A 53 10.66 12.91 0.05
CA ASP A 53 10.19 14.29 0.03
C ASP A 53 10.08 14.88 -1.38
N GLU A 54 11.02 14.57 -2.28
CA GLU A 54 11.00 15.05 -3.67
C GLU A 54 9.89 14.37 -4.49
N ILE A 55 9.57 13.11 -4.18
CA ILE A 55 8.42 12.43 -4.78
C ILE A 55 7.12 13.09 -4.29
N ALA A 56 7.02 13.36 -3.00
CA ALA A 56 5.86 14.03 -2.40
C ALA A 56 5.65 15.44 -2.99
N GLU A 57 6.71 16.22 -3.17
CA GLU A 57 6.64 17.54 -3.81
C GLU A 57 6.20 17.45 -5.27
N ARG A 58 6.78 16.53 -6.06
CA ARG A 58 6.39 16.34 -7.46
C ARG A 58 4.94 15.91 -7.61
N ILE A 59 4.45 15.10 -6.68
CA ILE A 59 3.04 14.66 -6.69
C ILE A 59 2.14 15.80 -6.29
N ARG A 60 2.46 16.56 -5.24
CA ARG A 60 1.71 17.78 -4.88
C ARG A 60 1.60 18.74 -6.07
N ALA A 61 2.71 18.96 -6.78
CA ALA A 61 2.75 19.81 -7.97
C ALA A 61 1.85 19.32 -9.13
N VAL A 62 1.54 18.02 -9.20
CA VAL A 62 0.64 17.45 -10.22
C VAL A 62 -0.80 17.36 -9.71
N THR A 63 -1.01 17.06 -8.44
CA THR A 63 -2.34 16.88 -7.84
C THR A 63 -3.07 18.20 -7.64
N GLU A 64 -2.37 19.28 -7.27
CA GLU A 64 -2.99 20.60 -7.02
C GLU A 64 -3.67 21.21 -8.26
N PRO A 65 -3.06 21.21 -9.47
CA PRO A 65 -3.74 21.62 -10.70
C PRO A 65 -4.93 20.73 -11.07
N LEU A 66 -4.82 19.41 -10.85
CA LEU A 66 -5.90 18.46 -11.15
C LEU A 66 -7.10 18.67 -10.23
N LEU A 67 -6.87 18.88 -8.94
CA LEU A 67 -7.92 19.21 -7.98
C LEU A 67 -8.60 20.52 -8.35
N THR A 68 -7.81 21.54 -8.67
CA THR A 68 -8.33 22.85 -9.14
C THR A 68 -9.21 22.69 -10.38
N HIS A 69 -8.83 21.81 -11.31
CA HIS A 69 -9.63 21.53 -12.51
C HIS A 69 -10.97 20.85 -12.18
N VAL A 70 -10.96 19.86 -11.28
CA VAL A 70 -12.19 19.19 -10.80
C VAL A 70 -13.11 20.18 -10.08
N GLU A 71 -12.57 21.05 -9.23
CA GLU A 71 -13.33 22.09 -8.53
C GLU A 71 -13.92 23.13 -9.49
N ALA A 72 -13.20 23.48 -10.57
CA ALA A 72 -13.71 24.38 -11.60
C ALA A 72 -14.87 23.75 -12.38
N LEU A 73 -14.76 22.47 -12.75
CA LEU A 73 -15.84 21.72 -13.39
C LEU A 73 -17.07 21.62 -12.47
N GLY A 74 -16.88 21.33 -11.19
CA GLY A 74 -17.96 21.28 -10.20
C GLY A 74 -18.69 22.61 -10.01
N ARG A 75 -17.97 23.74 -10.01
CA ARG A 75 -18.58 25.09 -9.95
C ARG A 75 -19.39 25.41 -11.20
N LYS A 76 -18.83 25.15 -12.38
CA LYS A 76 -19.51 25.36 -13.66
C LYS A 76 -20.79 24.52 -13.76
N ALA A 77 -20.74 23.26 -13.32
CA ALA A 77 -21.90 22.39 -13.23
C ALA A 77 -23.00 22.95 -12.32
N LEU A 78 -22.63 23.56 -11.19
CA LEU A 78 -23.57 24.17 -10.25
C LEU A 78 -24.24 25.43 -10.85
N GLU A 79 -23.45 26.25 -11.57
CA GLU A 79 -23.92 27.44 -12.29
C GLU A 79 -24.87 27.10 -13.44
N GLU A 80 -24.65 25.97 -14.12
CA GLU A 80 -25.47 25.49 -15.24
C GLU A 80 -26.68 24.63 -14.79
N GLY A 81 -27.00 24.62 -13.49
CA GLY A 81 -28.17 23.93 -12.93
C GLY A 81 -28.04 22.40 -12.88
N GLY A 82 -26.81 21.90 -12.69
CA GLY A 82 -26.52 20.47 -12.57
C GLY A 82 -26.36 19.74 -13.90
N ARG A 83 -26.29 20.47 -15.02
CA ARG A 83 -25.95 19.88 -16.32
C ARG A 83 -24.44 19.69 -16.40
N VAL A 84 -24.01 18.43 -16.39
CA VAL A 84 -22.61 18.03 -16.61
C VAL A 84 -22.59 17.11 -17.82
N GLU A 85 -21.70 17.37 -18.77
CA GLU A 85 -21.59 16.48 -19.92
C GLU A 85 -20.97 15.16 -19.49
N LYS A 86 -21.49 14.04 -20.03
CA LYS A 86 -21.01 12.70 -19.69
C LYS A 86 -19.49 12.53 -19.90
N GLY A 87 -18.93 13.19 -20.91
CA GLY A 87 -17.49 13.19 -21.17
C GLY A 87 -16.66 13.88 -20.08
N GLU A 88 -17.21 14.91 -19.42
CA GLU A 88 -16.56 15.59 -18.29
C GLU A 88 -16.56 14.68 -17.05
N ILE A 89 -17.64 13.93 -16.82
CA ILE A 89 -17.70 12.93 -15.73
C ILE A 89 -16.70 11.80 -15.96
N GLU A 90 -16.60 11.28 -17.20
CA GLU A 90 -15.63 10.24 -17.55
C GLU A 90 -14.18 10.73 -17.39
N ALA A 91 -13.90 11.99 -17.72
CA ALA A 91 -12.59 12.60 -17.50
C ALA A 91 -12.24 12.70 -16.00
N ILE A 92 -13.19 13.13 -15.16
CA ILE A 92 -13.02 13.19 -13.70
C ILE A 92 -12.75 11.79 -13.12
N ILE A 93 -13.51 10.78 -13.54
CA ILE A 93 -13.30 9.38 -13.12
C ILE A 93 -11.91 8.88 -13.54
N GLY A 94 -11.44 9.24 -14.73
CA GLY A 94 -10.10 8.91 -15.21
C GLY A 94 -8.99 9.53 -14.36
N ILE A 95 -9.16 10.79 -13.96
CA ILE A 95 -8.23 11.50 -13.07
C ILE A 95 -8.18 10.83 -11.70
N ILE A 96 -9.34 10.54 -11.09
CA ILE A 96 -9.42 9.90 -9.78
C ILE A 96 -8.70 8.53 -9.78
N ARG A 97 -8.99 7.68 -10.78
CA ARG A 97 -8.31 6.37 -10.89
C ARG A 97 -6.80 6.50 -11.08
N SER A 98 -6.36 7.51 -11.83
CA SER A 98 -4.93 7.76 -12.03
C SER A 98 -4.26 8.19 -10.73
N LEU A 99 -4.92 9.02 -9.91
CA LEU A 99 -4.44 9.41 -8.59
C LEU A 99 -4.39 8.22 -7.61
N GLU A 100 -5.42 7.36 -7.60
CA GLU A 100 -5.42 6.11 -6.82
C GLU A 100 -4.25 5.20 -7.22
N LYS A 101 -4.00 5.06 -8.52
CA LYS A 101 -2.88 4.25 -9.02
C LYS A 101 -1.52 4.80 -8.64
N ILE A 102 -1.35 6.13 -8.67
CA ILE A 102 -0.12 6.78 -8.21
C ILE A 102 0.08 6.51 -6.72
N GLY A 103 -0.97 6.62 -5.90
CA GLY A 103 -0.91 6.30 -4.46
C GLY A 103 -0.54 4.84 -4.18
N GLU A 104 -0.99 3.89 -5.00
CA GLU A 104 -0.63 2.48 -4.89
C GLU A 104 0.84 2.22 -5.28
N ILE A 105 1.32 2.85 -6.35
CA ILE A 105 2.72 2.75 -6.79
C ILE A 105 3.68 3.33 -5.75
N MET A 106 3.32 4.45 -5.09
CA MET A 106 4.12 5.02 -4.01
C MET A 106 4.28 4.07 -2.82
N ARG A 107 3.19 3.39 -2.43
CA ARG A 107 3.19 2.42 -1.33
C ARG A 107 4.08 1.21 -1.62
N THR A 108 4.20 0.85 -2.89
CA THR A 108 5.02 -0.28 -3.35
C THR A 108 6.46 0.10 -3.70
N GLY A 109 6.77 1.38 -3.96
CA GLY A 109 8.10 1.83 -4.37
C GLY A 109 9.06 2.22 -3.24
N VAL A 110 8.55 2.61 -2.06
CA VAL A 110 9.36 3.17 -0.96
C VAL A 110 9.69 2.14 0.14
N GLU A 111 8.94 1.03 0.26
CA GLU A 111 9.00 0.16 1.44
C GLU A 111 9.17 -1.35 1.14
N VAL A 112 9.89 -1.74 0.08
CA VAL A 112 9.88 -3.16 -0.37
C VAL A 112 10.52 -4.18 0.58
N PRO A 113 11.51 -3.90 1.44
CA PRO A 113 11.97 -4.91 2.41
C PRO A 113 11.07 -4.98 3.65
N ALA A 114 10.70 -3.83 4.23
CA ALA A 114 10.03 -3.76 5.53
C ALA A 114 8.51 -3.92 5.45
N ALA A 115 7.86 -3.45 4.37
CA ALA A 115 6.41 -3.61 4.24
C ALA A 115 6.03 -5.07 3.95
N LYS A 116 6.83 -5.82 3.19
CA LYS A 116 6.57 -7.26 2.96
C LYS A 116 6.67 -8.08 4.23
N GLU A 117 7.65 -7.79 5.08
CA GLU A 117 7.82 -8.48 6.37
C GLU A 117 6.68 -8.13 7.35
N ASN A 118 6.28 -6.85 7.43
CA ASN A 118 5.12 -6.45 8.22
C ASN A 118 3.78 -7.02 7.69
N GLN A 119 3.63 -7.16 6.37
CA GLN A 119 2.42 -7.72 5.77
C GLN A 119 2.31 -9.22 6.02
N ILE A 120 3.43 -9.96 5.93
CA ILE A 120 3.49 -11.38 6.27
C ILE A 120 3.16 -11.59 7.76
N GLY A 121 3.74 -10.79 8.66
CA GLY A 121 3.41 -10.85 10.08
C GLY A 121 1.94 -10.50 10.39
N GLN A 122 1.37 -9.51 9.70
CA GLN A 122 -0.05 -9.16 9.83
C GLN A 122 -0.98 -10.25 9.31
N ASP A 123 -0.62 -10.93 8.22
CA ASP A 123 -1.39 -12.04 7.67
C ASP A 123 -1.34 -13.28 8.59
N GLU A 124 -0.19 -13.56 9.22
CA GLU A 124 -0.04 -14.61 10.22
C GLU A 124 -0.88 -14.33 11.49
N ASP A 125 -0.84 -13.08 11.99
CA ASP A 125 -1.66 -12.66 13.15
C ASP A 125 -3.16 -12.69 12.83
N MET A 126 -3.55 -12.34 11.60
CA MET A 126 -4.92 -12.43 11.12
C MET A 126 -5.38 -13.89 11.05
N ALA A 127 -4.56 -14.79 10.50
CA ALA A 127 -4.87 -16.21 10.43
C ALA A 127 -5.06 -16.82 11.83
N ALA A 128 -4.17 -16.50 12.77
CA ALA A 128 -4.29 -16.96 14.16
C ALA A 128 -5.57 -16.45 14.85
N THR A 129 -5.97 -15.21 14.55
CA THR A 129 -7.22 -14.63 15.07
C THR A 129 -8.44 -15.33 14.49
N LEU A 130 -8.44 -15.58 13.17
CA LEU A 130 -9.52 -16.28 12.49
C LEU A 130 -9.67 -17.73 12.99
N ASP A 131 -8.57 -18.43 13.23
CA ASP A 131 -8.58 -19.79 13.78
C ASP A 131 -9.17 -19.82 15.20
N ARG A 132 -8.85 -18.83 16.03
CA ARG A 132 -9.44 -18.72 17.37
C ARG A 132 -10.95 -18.50 17.32
N ILE A 133 -11.41 -17.64 16.42
CA ILE A 133 -12.85 -17.39 16.21
C ILE A 133 -13.53 -18.67 15.72
N ASN A 134 -12.94 -19.35 14.74
CA ASN A 134 -13.46 -20.61 14.22
C ASN A 134 -13.56 -21.71 15.29
N GLY A 135 -12.52 -21.87 16.12
CA GLY A 135 -12.55 -22.79 17.25
C GLY A 135 -13.72 -22.48 18.20
N ARG A 136 -13.94 -21.20 18.51
CA ARG A 136 -15.04 -20.79 19.39
C ARG A 136 -16.42 -21.02 18.76
N MET A 137 -16.57 -20.79 17.46
CA MET A 137 -17.82 -21.08 16.74
C MET A 137 -18.15 -22.57 16.79
N VAL A 138 -17.16 -23.44 16.59
CA VAL A 138 -17.34 -24.91 16.65
C VAL A 138 -17.70 -25.36 18.06
N GLU A 139 -17.08 -24.80 19.10
CA GLU A 139 -17.44 -25.08 20.50
C GLU A 139 -18.89 -24.72 20.79
N LEU A 140 -19.31 -23.50 20.48
CA LEU A 140 -20.68 -23.04 20.71
C LEU A 140 -21.71 -23.87 19.93
N ALA A 141 -21.39 -24.26 18.70
CA ALA A 141 -22.25 -25.13 17.91
C ALA A 141 -22.41 -26.51 18.55
N ARG A 142 -21.33 -27.08 19.12
CA ARG A 142 -21.37 -28.36 19.85
C ARG A 142 -22.17 -28.25 21.14
N GLU A 143 -21.99 -27.17 21.90
CA GLU A 143 -22.77 -26.91 23.11
C GLU A 143 -24.27 -26.80 22.80
N LEU A 144 -24.63 -26.03 21.77
CA LEU A 144 -26.01 -25.90 21.32
C LEU A 144 -26.60 -27.23 20.87
N ALA A 145 -25.86 -28.01 20.06
CA ALA A 145 -26.30 -29.33 19.64
C ALA A 145 -26.51 -30.28 20.84
N ALA A 146 -25.62 -30.25 21.84
CA ALA A 146 -25.77 -31.05 23.05
C ALA A 146 -27.00 -30.64 23.88
N GLN A 147 -27.29 -29.34 23.96
CA GLN A 147 -28.50 -28.83 24.63
C GLN A 147 -29.77 -29.29 23.91
N MET A 148 -29.82 -29.15 22.58
CA MET A 148 -30.97 -29.60 21.78
C MET A 148 -31.23 -31.11 21.95
N VAL A 149 -30.18 -31.94 21.89
CA VAL A 149 -30.30 -33.39 22.11
C VAL A 149 -30.76 -33.71 23.54
N ALA A 150 -30.26 -32.98 24.54
CA ALA A 150 -30.67 -33.17 25.93
C ALA A 150 -32.14 -32.80 26.16
N GLU A 151 -32.63 -31.73 25.51
CA GLU A 151 -34.02 -31.30 25.53
C GLU A 151 -34.94 -32.30 24.83
N GLU A 152 -34.57 -32.78 23.64
CA GLU A 152 -35.32 -33.78 22.89
C GLU A 152 -35.39 -35.12 23.63
N CYS A 153 -34.28 -35.55 24.24
CA CYS A 153 -34.28 -36.74 25.11
C CYS A 153 -35.13 -36.56 26.37
N ARG A 154 -35.20 -35.35 26.95
CA ARG A 154 -36.09 -35.05 28.08
C ARG A 154 -37.56 -35.09 27.64
N ALA A 155 -37.89 -34.51 26.49
CA ALA A 155 -39.23 -34.53 25.91
C ALA A 155 -39.69 -35.96 25.59
N GLY A 156 -38.82 -36.78 24.97
CA GLY A 156 -39.09 -38.20 24.69
C GLY A 156 -39.28 -39.04 25.96
N ARG A 157 -38.51 -38.78 27.02
CA ARG A 157 -38.70 -39.45 28.33
C ARG A 157 -39.98 -39.03 29.05
N CYS A 158 -40.42 -37.78 28.91
CA CYS A 158 -41.71 -37.32 29.43
C CYS A 158 -42.88 -37.98 28.70
N LEU A 159 -42.79 -38.12 27.37
CA LEU A 159 -43.79 -38.84 26.57
C LEU A 159 -43.82 -40.34 26.92
N ALA A 160 -42.67 -40.99 27.11
CA ALA A 160 -42.63 -42.40 27.54
C ALA A 160 -43.25 -42.63 28.93
N ARG A 161 -43.12 -41.67 29.86
CA ARG A 161 -43.78 -41.72 31.18
C ARG A 161 -45.29 -41.46 31.12
N GLN A 162 -45.74 -40.63 30.19
CA GLN A 162 -47.17 -40.29 30.03
C GLN A 162 -47.97 -41.42 29.35
N TRP A 163 -47.29 -42.34 28.65
CA TRP A 163 -47.90 -43.48 27.95
C TRP A 163 -47.67 -44.84 28.63
N GLY A 164 -47.06 -44.87 29.83
CA GLY A 164 -47.05 -46.08 30.67
C GLY A 164 -46.45 -47.33 30.03
N VAL A 165 -45.38 -47.21 29.22
CA VAL A 165 -44.65 -48.40 28.73
C VAL A 165 -43.51 -48.70 29.69
N GLY A 166 -43.88 -49.21 30.86
CA GLY A 166 -42.97 -49.93 31.75
C GLY A 166 -43.16 -51.43 31.56
N ARG A 167 -42.13 -52.11 31.08
CA ARG A 167 -41.82 -53.50 31.43
C ARG A 167 -40.31 -53.63 31.56
#